data_AF-A0A0S8D151-F1
#
_entry.id   AF-A0A0S8D151-F1
#
_cell.length_a   1.000
_cell.length_b   1.000
_cell.length_c   1.000
_cell.angle_alpha   90.00
_cell.angle_beta   90.00
_cell.angle_gamma   90.00
#
_symmetry.space_group_name_H-M   'P 1'
#
loop_
_entity.id
_entity.type
_entity.pdbx_description
1 polymer ?
#
loop_
_entity_poly.entity_id
_entity_poly.type
_entity_poly.pdbx_seq_one_letter_code
_entity_poly.pdbx_strand_id
1 'polypeptide(L)'
;MEIKILSPHIEQAIYEGYFDDVSIKGACLQFEDKFGRVMVGELTESKMRVSIKMPDGEKIIIISKVRWVKKDIPQKLHFTIGVEFENIEDWQLAAVKKLVSIKDKDHNMMWSLWDNYQKQI
;
A
#
# COMPACT_ATOMS: atom_id res chain seq x y z
N MET A 1 -6.95 5.16 2.49
CA MET A 1 -5.94 4.65 3.45
C MET A 1 -5.04 5.82 3.80
N GLU A 2 -4.47 5.83 5.01
CA GLU A 2 -3.57 6.89 5.44
C GLU A 2 -2.15 6.32 5.59
N ILE A 3 -1.18 6.94 4.94
CA ILE A 3 0.23 6.56 4.96
C ILE A 3 0.96 7.65 5.73
N LYS A 4 1.45 7.34 6.92
CA LYS A 4 2.24 8.28 7.71
C LYS A 4 3.71 7.90 7.62
N ILE A 5 4.51 8.74 6.97
CA ILE A 5 5.94 8.50 6.80
C ILE A 5 6.67 8.98 8.05
N LEU A 6 7.54 8.13 8.59
CA LEU A 6 8.39 8.44 9.74
C LEU A 6 9.85 8.48 9.28
N SER A 7 10.20 9.48 8.48
CA SER A 7 11.59 9.72 8.09
C SER A 7 12.24 10.70 9.08
N PRO A 8 13.51 10.49 9.48
CA PRO A 8 14.25 11.48 10.24
C PRO A 8 14.52 12.78 9.44
N HIS A 9 14.39 12.74 8.11
CA HIS A 9 14.67 13.86 7.21
C HIS A 9 13.41 14.60 6.72
N ILE A 10 12.23 13.99 6.87
CA ILE A 10 10.96 14.60 6.50
C ILE A 10 10.18 14.85 7.79
N GLU A 11 9.84 16.11 8.09
CA GLU A 11 8.88 16.43 9.16
C GLU A 11 7.66 15.52 9.02
N GLN A 12 7.22 14.85 10.10
CA GLN A 12 6.17 13.83 10.09
C GLN A 12 5.05 14.12 9.08
N ALA A 13 5.17 13.52 7.90
CA ALA A 13 4.28 13.82 6.80
C ALA A 13 3.22 12.72 6.69
N ILE A 14 1.98 13.14 6.54
CA ILE A 14 0.82 12.27 6.37
C ILE A 14 0.39 12.41 4.92
N TYR A 15 0.36 11.28 4.22
CA TYR A 15 -0.08 11.18 2.84
C TYR A 15 -1.31 10.29 2.79
N GLU A 16 -2.25 10.63 1.92
CA GLU A 16 -3.36 9.76 1.58
C GLU A 16 -3.04 9.02 0.28
N GLY A 17 -3.35 7.73 0.26
CA GLY A 17 -3.01 6.87 -0.87
C GLY A 17 -3.83 5.59 -0.91
N TYR A 18 -3.49 4.75 -1.87
CA TYR A 18 -4.12 3.45 -2.11
C TYR A 18 -3.07 2.34 -2.31
N PHE A 19 -3.52 1.10 -2.12
CA PHE A 19 -2.74 -0.09 -2.44
C PHE A 19 -2.87 -0.38 -3.93
N ASP A 20 -1.74 -0.50 -4.60
CA ASP A 20 -1.67 -1.09 -5.94
C ASP A 20 -1.59 -2.63 -5.82
N ASP A 21 -0.76 -3.08 -4.88
CA ASP A 21 -0.64 -4.49 -4.52
C ASP A 21 -0.42 -4.68 -3.01
N VAL A 22 -0.85 -5.83 -2.49
CA VAL A 22 -0.68 -6.19 -1.08
C VAL A 22 -0.40 -7.68 -0.97
N SER A 23 0.58 -8.01 -0.14
CA SER A 23 0.96 -9.38 0.21
C SER A 23 1.05 -9.51 1.73
N ILE A 24 1.32 -10.73 2.19
CA ILE A 24 1.51 -11.00 3.62
C ILE A 24 2.75 -10.28 4.19
N LYS A 25 3.78 -10.03 3.38
CA LYS A 25 5.07 -9.49 3.84
C LYS A 25 5.28 -8.02 3.51
N GLY A 26 4.41 -7.42 2.72
CA GLY A 26 4.62 -6.08 2.22
C GLY A 26 3.57 -5.67 1.22
N ALA A 27 3.69 -4.44 0.73
CA ALA A 27 2.73 -3.86 -0.18
C ALA A 27 3.35 -2.84 -1.13
N CYS A 28 2.66 -2.63 -2.25
CA CYS A 28 2.89 -1.54 -3.17
C CYS A 28 1.86 -0.44 -2.88
N LEU A 29 2.35 0.74 -2.52
CA LEU A 29 1.52 1.91 -2.18
C LEU A 29 1.71 2.99 -3.24
N GLN A 30 0.61 3.66 -3.59
CA GLN A 30 0.64 4.85 -4.42
C GLN A 30 0.06 6.03 -3.65
N PHE A 31 0.74 7.17 -3.69
CA PHE A 31 0.30 8.40 -3.04
C PHE A 31 0.76 9.64 -3.81
N GLU A 32 0.08 10.75 -3.55
CA GLU A 32 0.42 12.05 -4.11
C GLU A 32 1.01 12.97 -3.03
N ASP A 33 2.18 13.53 -3.31
CA ASP A 33 2.83 14.53 -2.46
C ASP A 33 2.51 15.95 -2.94
N LYS A 34 1.34 16.45 -2.55
CA LYS A 34 0.82 17.77 -2.96
C LYS A 34 1.78 18.94 -2.71
N PHE A 35 2.79 18.77 -1.86
CA PHE A 35 3.70 19.83 -1.43
C PHE A 35 5.14 19.64 -1.95
N GLY A 36 5.44 18.59 -2.71
CA GLY A 36 6.76 18.35 -3.29
C GLY A 36 7.88 18.19 -2.24
N ARG A 37 7.54 17.70 -1.05
CA ARG A 37 8.47 17.48 0.07
C ARG A 37 9.24 16.17 -0.04
N VAL A 38 8.77 15.25 -0.87
CA VAL A 38 9.33 13.91 -1.01
C VAL A 38 10.58 13.92 -1.90
N MET A 39 11.71 13.58 -1.29
CA MET A 39 12.93 13.21 -2.01
C MET A 39 13.09 11.69 -2.07
N VAL A 40 13.16 11.14 -3.28
CA VAL A 40 13.25 9.68 -3.55
C VAL A 40 14.41 9.03 -2.80
N GLY A 41 15.57 9.69 -2.77
CA GLY A 41 16.77 9.20 -2.10
C GLY A 41 16.61 9.09 -0.58
N GLU A 42 15.83 9.98 0.04
CA GLU A 42 15.63 10.01 1.49
C GLU A 42 14.53 9.06 1.97
N LEU A 43 13.62 8.66 1.07
CA LEU A 43 12.56 7.70 1.40
C LEU A 43 13.05 6.27 1.38
N THR A 44 14.05 5.94 0.56
CA THR A 44 14.53 4.56 0.41
C THR A 44 15.15 4.08 1.73
N GLU A 45 14.81 2.86 2.16
CA GLU A 45 15.21 2.27 3.46
C GLU A 45 14.66 3.00 4.71
N SER A 46 13.84 4.03 4.55
CA SER A 46 13.18 4.73 5.67
C SER A 46 12.09 3.87 6.31
N LYS A 47 11.79 4.14 7.60
CA LYS A 47 10.66 3.53 8.30
C LYS A 47 9.41 4.36 8.13
N MET A 48 8.25 3.71 8.11
CA MET A 48 6.96 4.38 8.01
C MET A 48 5.87 3.62 8.76
N ARG A 49 4.78 4.32 9.06
CA ARG A 49 3.55 3.77 9.62
C ARG A 49 2.48 3.76 8.55
N VAL A 50 2.10 2.56 8.12
CA VAL A 50 1.00 2.38 7.19
C VAL A 50 -0.28 2.17 8.00
N SER A 51 -1.22 3.09 7.90
CA SER A 51 -2.53 3.02 8.56
C SER A 51 -3.60 2.60 7.57
N ILE A 52 -3.95 1.33 7.60
CA ILE A 52 -4.93 0.73 6.68
C ILE A 52 -6.29 0.79 7.35
N LYS A 53 -7.26 1.37 6.65
CA LYS A 53 -8.67 1.36 7.05
C LYS A 53 -9.32 0.11 6.46
N MET A 54 -9.78 -0.77 7.34
CA MET A 54 -10.47 -2.00 6.99
C MET A 54 -11.93 -1.71 6.58
N PRO A 55 -12.57 -2.58 5.78
CA PRO A 55 -13.97 -2.40 5.37
C PRO A 55 -14.98 -2.37 6.52
N ASP A 56 -14.67 -3.06 7.62
CA ASP A 56 -15.45 -3.08 8.86
C ASP A 56 -15.26 -1.79 9.71
N GLY A 57 -14.43 -0.86 9.26
CA GLY A 57 -14.18 0.43 9.90
C GLY A 57 -12.99 0.42 10.86
N GLU A 58 -12.42 -0.75 11.16
CA GLU A 58 -11.22 -0.85 11.99
C GLU A 58 -10.00 -0.23 11.28
N LYS A 59 -9.04 0.26 12.06
CA LYS A 59 -7.77 0.78 11.55
C LYS A 59 -6.64 -0.10 12.06
N ILE A 60 -5.84 -0.63 11.14
CA ILE A 60 -4.62 -1.36 11.47
C ILE A 60 -3.42 -0.48 11.14
N ILE A 61 -2.44 -0.43 12.06
CA ILE A 61 -1.24 0.38 11.89
C ILE A 61 -0.03 -0.55 11.87
N ILE A 62 0.67 -0.60 10.75
CA ILE A 62 1.81 -1.51 10.54
C ILE A 62 3.08 -0.68 10.38
N ILE A 63 4.13 -1.01 11.15
CA ILE A 63 5.46 -0.45 10.91
C ILE A 63 6.01 -1.10 9.66
N SER A 64 6.50 -0.31 8.73
CA SER A 64 7.01 -0.81 7.44
C SER A 64 8.31 -0.12 7.09
N LYS A 65 9.13 -0.80 6.30
CA LYS A 65 10.36 -0.27 5.75
C LYS A 65 10.24 -0.11 4.24
N VAL A 66 10.62 1.04 3.72
CA VAL A 66 10.60 1.30 2.28
C VAL A 66 11.75 0.55 1.62
N ARG A 67 11.46 -0.29 0.64
CA ARG A 67 12.47 -1.04 -0.12
C ARG A 67 12.81 -0.40 -1.45
N TRP A 68 11.84 0.26 -2.07
CA TRP A 68 12.06 1.00 -3.31
C TRP A 68 11.02 2.10 -3.46
N VAL A 69 11.40 3.10 -4.25
CA VAL A 69 10.57 4.26 -4.59
C VAL A 69 10.67 4.47 -6.09
N LYS A 70 9.53 4.61 -6.74
CA LYS A 70 9.40 4.88 -8.16
C LYS A 70 8.59 6.15 -8.35
N LYS A 71 9.09 7.03 -9.21
CA LYS A 71 8.38 8.22 -9.68
C LYS A 71 8.09 8.02 -11.16
N ASP A 72 6.83 7.78 -11.51
CA ASP A 72 6.48 7.44 -12.90
C ASP A 72 6.69 8.60 -13.88
N ILE A 73 6.52 9.85 -13.42
CA ILE A 73 6.77 11.05 -14.23
C ILE A 73 7.55 12.08 -13.39
N PRO A 74 8.73 12.56 -13.84
CA PRO A 74 9.59 13.46 -13.06
C PRO A 74 8.90 14.75 -12.57
N GLN A 75 7.91 15.25 -13.31
CA GLN A 75 7.15 16.46 -12.99
C GLN A 75 5.88 16.19 -12.18
N LYS A 76 5.42 14.94 -12.08
CA LYS A 76 4.24 14.61 -11.27
C LYS A 76 4.64 14.36 -9.83
N LEU A 77 3.76 14.76 -8.92
CA LEU A 77 3.91 14.53 -7.49
C LEU A 77 3.39 13.14 -7.06
N HIS A 78 3.27 12.21 -8.01
CA HIS A 78 2.81 10.85 -7.76
C HIS A 78 3.99 9.93 -7.54
N PHE A 79 3.93 9.19 -6.43
CA PHE A 79 4.95 8.26 -6.01
C PHE A 79 4.35 6.87 -5.82
N THR A 80 5.08 5.88 -6.30
CA THR A 80 4.82 4.47 -6.07
C THR A 80 5.94 3.94 -5.21
N ILE A 81 5.62 3.32 -4.08
CA ILE A 81 6.61 2.80 -3.14
C ILE A 81 6.34 1.32 -2.83
N GLY A 82 7.41 0.56 -2.74
CA GLY A 82 7.37 -0.79 -2.19
C GLY A 82 7.77 -0.77 -0.74
N VAL A 83 6.92 -1.32 0.12
CA VAL A 83 7.17 -1.41 1.55
C VAL A 83 7.17 -2.85 2.00
N GLU A 84 8.09 -3.18 2.90
CA GLU A 84 8.11 -4.44 3.63
C GLU A 84 7.56 -4.21 5.03
N PHE A 85 6.67 -5.08 5.49
CA PHE A 85 6.10 -5.00 6.82
C PHE A 85 7.10 -5.49 7.87
N GLU A 86 7.40 -4.66 8.87
CA GLU A 86 8.25 -4.99 10.01
C GLU A 86 7.40 -5.25 11.25
N ASN A 87 7.75 -6.27 12.04
CA ASN A 87 7.14 -6.56 13.35
C ASN A 87 5.60 -6.66 13.32
N ILE A 88 5.07 -7.43 12.37
CA ILE A 88 3.63 -7.74 12.32
C ILE A 88 3.24 -8.63 13.50
N GLU A 89 2.23 -8.20 14.25
CA GLU A 89 1.56 -9.02 15.26
C GLU A 89 0.52 -9.97 14.63
N ASP A 90 0.18 -11.07 15.31
CA ASP A 90 -0.72 -12.11 14.76
C ASP A 90 -2.09 -11.56 14.34
N TRP A 91 -2.64 -10.60 15.08
CA TRP A 91 -3.92 -9.98 14.73
C TRP A 91 -3.80 -9.06 13.50
N GLN A 92 -2.67 -8.38 13.33
CA GLN A 92 -2.38 -7.57 12.14
C GLN A 92 -2.19 -8.46 10.92
N LEU A 93 -1.50 -9.59 11.10
CA LEU A 93 -1.33 -10.62 10.08
C LEU A 93 -2.69 -11.17 9.63
N ALA A 94 -3.59 -11.46 10.56
CA ALA A 94 -4.94 -11.93 10.25
C ALA A 94 -5.72 -10.89 9.44
N ALA A 95 -5.62 -9.61 9.80
CA ALA A 95 -6.25 -8.52 9.07
C ALA A 95 -5.66 -8.36 7.64
N VAL A 96 -4.33 -8.42 7.49
CA VAL A 96 -3.67 -8.39 6.17
C VAL A 96 -4.07 -9.59 5.32
N LYS A 97 -4.13 -10.80 5.89
CA LYS A 97 -4.61 -11.99 5.17
C LYS A 97 -6.06 -11.85 4.71
N LYS A 98 -6.93 -11.22 5.52
CA LYS A 98 -8.32 -10.91 5.14
C LYS A 98 -8.35 -9.96 3.95
N LEU A 99 -7.51 -8.92 3.93
CA LEU A 99 -7.38 -7.98 2.79
C LEU A 99 -6.92 -8.68 1.52
N VAL A 100 -5.86 -9.49 1.59
CA VAL A 100 -5.35 -10.28 0.45
C VAL A 100 -6.44 -11.21 -0.08
N SER A 101 -7.15 -11.92 0.82
CA SER A 101 -8.22 -12.84 0.44
C SER A 101 -9.41 -12.16 -0.25
N ILE A 102 -9.72 -10.91 0.12
CA ILE A 102 -10.76 -10.13 -0.54
C ILE A 102 -10.32 -9.78 -1.96
N LYS A 103 -9.08 -9.30 -2.13
CA LYS A 103 -8.50 -9.00 -3.45
C LYS A 103 -8.52 -10.24 -4.36
N ASP A 104 -8.13 -11.40 -3.83
CA ASP A 104 -8.13 -12.66 -4.60
C ASP A 104 -9.55 -13.12 -4.96
N LYS A 105 -10.54 -12.93 -4.06
CA LYS A 105 -11.94 -13.26 -4.36
C LYS A 105 -12.53 -12.37 -5.45
N ASP A 106 -12.27 -11.06 -5.40
CA ASP A 106 -12.71 -10.14 -6.46
C ASP A 106 -12.06 -10.49 -7.80
N HIS A 107 -10.78 -10.85 -7.78
CA HIS A 107 -10.06 -11.34 -8.96
C HIS A 107 -10.73 -12.61 -9.52
N ASN A 108 -10.96 -13.62 -8.68
CA ASN A 108 -11.63 -14.86 -9.07
C ASN A 108 -13.06 -14.64 -9.59
N MET A 109 -13.79 -13.71 -8.99
CA MET A 109 -15.14 -13.35 -9.45
C MET A 109 -15.09 -12.72 -10.85
N MET A 110 -14.14 -11.80 -11.11
CA MET A 110 -13.94 -11.24 -12.45
C MET A 110 -13.54 -12.29 -13.49
N TRP A 111 -12.66 -13.23 -13.14
CA TRP A 111 -12.32 -14.36 -14.01
C TRP A 111 -13.53 -15.25 -14.31
N SER A 112 -14.36 -15.55 -13.31
CA SER A 112 -15.57 -16.36 -13.51
C SER A 112 -16.59 -15.68 -14.43
N LEU A 113 -16.68 -14.35 -14.40
CA LEU A 113 -17.52 -13.58 -15.32
C LEU A 113 -16.98 -13.62 -16.76
N TRP A 114 -15.65 -13.53 -16.92
CA TRP A 114 -15.00 -13.66 -18.22
C TRP A 114 -15.18 -15.05 -18.85
N ASP A 115 -15.00 -16.12 -18.07
CA ASP A 115 -15.23 -17.50 -18.52
C ASP A 115 -16.68 -17.76 -18.92
N ASN A 116 -17.64 -17.18 -18.19
CA ASN A 116 -19.05 -17.29 -18.53
C ASN A 116 -19.40 -16.54 -19.83
N TYR A 117 -18.73 -15.42 -20.11
CA TYR A 117 -18.89 -14.69 -21.37
C TYR A 117 -18.34 -15.49 -22.56
N GLN A 118 -17.17 -16.13 -22.42
CA GLN A 118 -16.60 -16.98 -23.48
C GLN A 118 -17.44 -18.22 -23.81
N LYS A 119 -18.22 -18.72 -22.85
CA LYS A 119 -19.11 -19.89 -23.06
C LYS A 119 -20.44 -19.55 -23.73
N GLN A 120 -20.73 -18.26 -23.98
CA GLN A 120 -21.94 -17.79 -24.66
C GLN A 120 -21.69 -17.35 -26.11
N ILE A 121 -20.47 -17.51 -26.62
CA ILE A 121 -20.06 -17.29 -28.02
C ILE A 121 -19.74 -18.64 -28.65
#